data_AF-X1U0M6-F1
#
_entry.id   AF-X1U0M6-F1
#
_cell.length_a   1.000
_cell.length_b   1.000
_cell.length_c   1.000
_cell.angle_alpha   90.00
_cell.angle_beta   90.00
_cell.angle_gamma   90.00
#
_symmetry.space_group_name_H-M   'P 1'
#
loop_
_entity.id
_entity.type
_entity.pdbx_description
1 polymer ?
#
loop_
_entity_poly.entity_id
_entity_poly.type
_entity_poly.pdbx_seq_one_letter_code
_entity_poly.pdbx_strand_id
1 'polypeptide(L)'
;MKIKEQFGTILSNERGMVLVVSVLMLAVLAALGTTAVMQTSTDLKISSNYKTGVQAFYDADAGVQYAIAKIEAGLISSPPTFTIPSAGSPATLTYTTPTGFSFTISTISRTGSNTYTFTSTGNGPNNAQAAIEVSFKRDSTINYAAFGDESVDNQGSSSVKSYEHTPGMTLPPTSFTGDGDVGSNGDVTIKSRRY
;
A
#
# COMPACT_ATOMS: atom_id res chain seq x y z
N MET A 1 46.15 -38.21 78.62
CA MET A 1 46.41 -37.07 77.71
C MET A 1 46.09 -37.49 76.26
N LYS A 2 44.80 -37.50 75.86
CA LYS A 2 44.34 -37.94 74.51
C LYS A 2 43.02 -37.26 74.11
N ILE A 3 42.94 -35.93 74.18
CA ILE A 3 41.70 -35.19 73.83
C ILE A 3 41.92 -34.22 72.65
N LYS A 4 43.16 -34.01 72.19
CA LYS A 4 43.45 -32.97 71.19
C LYS A 4 43.32 -33.41 69.72
N GLU A 5 43.26 -34.70 69.41
CA GLU A 5 43.34 -35.16 68.01
C GLU A 5 41.99 -35.42 67.32
N GLN A 6 40.86 -35.38 68.04
CA GLN A 6 39.55 -35.67 67.44
C GLN A 6 38.83 -34.44 66.84
N PHE A 7 39.37 -33.24 67.00
CA PHE A 7 38.78 -32.01 66.43
C PHE A 7 39.29 -31.67 65.01
N GLY A 8 40.35 -32.33 64.53
CA GLY A 8 40.89 -32.11 63.18
C GLY A 8 40.08 -32.78 62.05
N THR A 9 39.25 -33.77 62.37
CA THR A 9 38.55 -34.58 61.37
C THR A 9 37.14 -34.08 61.05
N ILE A 10 36.56 -33.22 61.90
CA ILE A 10 35.21 -32.65 61.70
C ILE A 10 35.23 -31.52 60.65
N LEU A 11 36.39 -30.89 60.43
CA LEU A 11 36.59 -29.87 59.39
C LEU A 11 36.91 -30.44 58.00
N SER A 12 36.96 -31.77 57.82
CA SER A 12 37.50 -32.40 56.60
C SER A 12 36.48 -33.22 55.78
N ASN A 13 35.19 -32.93 55.90
CA ASN A 13 34.14 -33.61 55.12
C ASN A 13 33.31 -32.67 54.22
N GLU A 14 33.96 -31.69 53.59
CA GLU A 14 33.32 -30.78 52.64
C GLU A 14 33.07 -31.41 51.25
N ARG A 15 33.58 -32.63 51.01
CA ARG A 15 33.40 -33.35 49.74
C ARG A 15 31.92 -33.60 49.39
N GLY A 16 31.04 -33.75 50.38
CA GLY A 16 29.59 -33.87 50.16
C GLY A 16 28.93 -32.54 49.76
N MET A 17 29.41 -31.43 50.31
CA MET A 17 28.89 -30.09 50.00
C MET A 17 29.19 -29.65 48.57
N VAL A 18 30.35 -30.02 48.03
CA VAL A 18 30.72 -29.71 46.63
C VAL A 18 29.71 -30.30 45.65
N LEU A 19 29.26 -31.54 45.88
CA LEU A 19 28.26 -32.19 45.03
C LEU A 19 26.93 -31.42 45.08
N VAL A 20 26.44 -31.09 46.27
CA VAL A 20 25.17 -30.38 46.46
C VAL A 20 25.20 -29.00 45.79
N VAL A 21 26.28 -28.23 46.00
CA VAL A 21 26.45 -26.91 45.39
C VAL A 21 26.54 -27.01 43.87
N SER A 22 27.25 -28.01 43.33
CA SER A 22 27.36 -28.21 41.88
C SER A 22 26.01 -28.55 41.22
N VAL A 23 25.19 -29.40 41.85
CA VAL A 23 23.86 -29.75 41.35
C VAL A 23 22.90 -28.57 41.44
N LEU A 24 22.95 -27.78 42.52
CA LEU A 24 22.17 -26.54 42.63
C LEU A 24 22.57 -25.53 41.55
N MET A 25 23.86 -25.37 41.29
CA MET A 25 24.36 -24.47 40.24
C MET A 25 23.95 -24.94 38.85
N LEU A 26 24.02 -26.26 38.58
CA LEU A 26 23.52 -26.86 37.34
C LEU A 26 22.00 -26.68 37.19
N ALA A 27 21.23 -26.80 38.27
CA ALA A 27 19.79 -26.57 38.25
C ALA A 27 19.45 -25.11 37.90
N VAL A 28 20.19 -24.15 38.47
CA VAL A 28 20.03 -22.72 38.13
C VAL A 28 20.42 -22.45 36.68
N LEU A 29 21.54 -22.98 36.20
CA LEU A 29 21.97 -22.84 34.81
C LEU A 29 21.00 -23.48 33.83
N ALA A 30 20.43 -24.65 34.17
CA ALA A 30 19.40 -25.31 33.35
C ALA A 30 18.12 -24.47 33.28
N ALA A 31 17.69 -23.87 34.39
CA ALA A 31 16.54 -22.97 34.40
C ALA A 31 16.78 -21.75 33.50
N LEU A 32 17.93 -21.07 33.64
CA LEU A 32 18.31 -19.92 32.82
C LEU A 32 18.48 -20.28 31.34
N GLY A 33 19.09 -21.43 31.05
CA GLY A 33 19.26 -21.94 29.69
C GLY A 33 17.92 -22.24 29.02
N THR A 34 16.98 -22.83 29.75
CA THR A 34 15.63 -23.10 29.24
C THR A 34 14.89 -21.79 28.94
N THR A 35 14.96 -20.80 29.84
CA THR A 35 14.36 -19.49 29.59
C THR A 35 14.99 -18.77 28.40
N ALA A 36 16.31 -18.85 28.23
CA ALA A 36 17.01 -18.25 27.10
C ALA A 36 16.55 -18.89 25.77
N VAL A 37 16.45 -20.22 25.70
CA VAL A 37 15.96 -20.93 24.52
C VAL A 37 14.51 -20.57 24.20
N MET A 38 13.64 -20.47 25.20
CA MET A 38 12.25 -20.04 25.00
C MET A 38 12.16 -18.60 24.49
N GLN A 39 12.97 -17.69 25.04
CA GLN A 39 13.04 -16.31 24.58
C GLN A 39 13.52 -16.24 23.13
N THR A 40 14.63 -16.88 22.79
CA THR A 40 15.14 -16.93 21.40
C THR A 40 14.13 -17.54 20.43
N SER A 41 13.47 -18.64 20.83
CA SER A 41 12.44 -19.28 20.00
C SER A 41 11.25 -18.35 19.74
N THR A 42 10.91 -17.52 20.72
CA THR A 42 9.84 -16.52 20.58
C THR A 42 10.26 -15.39 19.64
N ASP A 43 11.46 -14.85 19.82
CA ASP A 43 12.01 -13.80 18.96
C ASP A 43 12.14 -14.26 17.50
N LEU A 44 12.55 -15.51 17.26
CA LEU A 44 12.60 -16.10 15.93
C LEU A 44 11.22 -16.25 15.30
N LYS A 45 10.20 -16.64 16.07
CA LYS A 45 8.82 -16.71 15.57
C LYS A 45 8.29 -15.32 15.20
N ILE A 46 8.54 -14.32 16.02
CA ILE A 46 8.17 -12.93 15.74
C ILE A 46 8.88 -12.44 14.48
N SER A 47 10.19 -12.65 14.39
CA SER A 47 10.99 -12.24 13.23
C SER A 47 10.55 -12.95 11.94
N SER A 48 10.23 -14.24 12.01
CA SER A 48 9.71 -15.00 10.88
C SER A 48 8.37 -14.44 10.40
N ASN A 49 7.43 -14.19 11.32
CA ASN A 49 6.14 -13.60 10.98
C ASN A 49 6.30 -12.19 10.38
N TYR A 50 7.16 -11.37 10.98
CA TYR A 50 7.48 -10.04 10.45
C TYR A 50 8.03 -10.12 9.02
N LYS A 51 9.00 -11.01 8.79
CA LYS A 51 9.59 -11.22 7.45
C LYS A 51 8.53 -11.65 6.43
N THR A 52 7.66 -12.60 6.77
CA THR A 52 6.60 -13.04 5.86
C THR A 52 5.55 -11.96 5.60
N GLY A 53 5.25 -11.12 6.60
CA GLY A 53 4.35 -9.98 6.45
C GLY A 53 4.92 -8.90 5.54
N VAL A 54 6.21 -8.58 5.70
CA VAL A 54 6.93 -7.65 4.82
C VAL A 54 6.97 -8.18 3.38
N GLN A 55 7.21 -9.48 3.19
CA GLN A 55 7.15 -10.10 1.87
C GLN A 55 5.76 -9.94 1.23
N ALA A 56 4.68 -10.25 1.97
CA ALA A 56 3.32 -10.08 1.50
C ALA A 56 3.02 -8.61 1.14
N PHE A 57 3.56 -7.65 1.90
CA PHE A 57 3.41 -6.23 1.60
C PHE A 57 4.10 -5.84 0.28
N TYR A 58 5.32 -6.31 0.04
CA TYR A 58 6.01 -6.06 -1.24
C TYR A 58 5.27 -6.68 -2.43
N ASP A 59 4.70 -7.88 -2.26
CA ASP A 59 3.84 -8.49 -3.29
C ASP A 59 2.59 -7.65 -3.55
N ALA A 60 1.96 -7.11 -2.51
CA ALA A 60 0.79 -6.24 -2.62
C ALA A 60 1.13 -4.94 -3.39
N ASP A 61 2.26 -4.31 -3.07
CA ASP A 61 2.71 -3.07 -3.71
C ASP A 61 3.07 -3.28 -5.19
N ALA A 62 3.75 -4.40 -5.51
CA ALA A 62 3.97 -4.80 -6.89
C ALA A 62 2.64 -5.01 -7.64
N GLY A 63 1.65 -5.61 -6.97
CA GLY A 63 0.29 -5.76 -7.49
C GLY A 63 -0.40 -4.43 -7.78
N VAL A 64 -0.21 -3.42 -6.93
CA VAL A 64 -0.74 -2.06 -7.16
C VAL A 64 -0.15 -1.45 -8.42
N GLN A 65 1.18 -1.41 -8.53
CA GLN A 65 1.85 -0.80 -9.68
C GLN A 65 1.49 -1.54 -10.98
N TYR A 66 1.42 -2.86 -10.93
CA TYR A 66 1.01 -3.68 -12.07
C TYR A 66 -0.46 -3.45 -12.45
N ALA A 67 -1.35 -3.34 -11.47
CA ALA A 67 -2.77 -3.05 -11.71
C ALA A 67 -2.94 -1.71 -12.44
N ILE A 68 -2.28 -0.66 -11.96
CA ILE A 68 -2.34 0.68 -12.54
C ILE A 68 -1.85 0.65 -13.99
N ALA A 69 -0.67 0.05 -14.25
CA ALA A 69 -0.13 -0.06 -15.60
C ALA A 69 -1.05 -0.85 -16.54
N LYS A 70 -1.72 -1.89 -16.05
CA LYS A 70 -2.68 -2.68 -16.85
C LYS A 70 -3.98 -1.92 -17.10
N ILE A 71 -4.47 -1.16 -16.13
CA ILE A 71 -5.63 -0.28 -16.31
C ILE A 71 -5.32 0.76 -17.38
N GLU A 72 -4.17 1.44 -17.28
CA GLU A 72 -3.73 2.43 -18.27
C GLU A 72 -3.62 1.81 -19.67
N ALA A 73 -2.89 0.70 -19.80
CA ALA A 73 -2.74 -0.01 -21.07
C ALA A 73 -4.09 -0.47 -21.64
N GLY A 74 -5.01 -0.93 -20.79
CA GLY A 74 -6.33 -1.39 -21.20
C GLY A 74 -7.24 -0.26 -21.69
N LEU A 75 -7.10 0.94 -21.14
CA LEU A 75 -7.85 2.13 -21.54
C LEU A 75 -7.36 2.73 -22.86
N ILE A 76 -6.05 2.67 -23.14
CA ILE A 76 -5.47 3.20 -24.39
C ILE A 76 -5.48 2.19 -25.55
N SER A 77 -5.65 0.89 -25.26
CA SER A 77 -5.72 -0.14 -26.30
C SER A 77 -6.88 0.10 -27.28
N SER A 78 -6.67 -0.22 -28.56
CA SER A 78 -7.69 -0.14 -29.61
C SER A 78 -7.85 -1.52 -30.27
N PRO A 79 -8.94 -2.26 -30.02
CA PRO A 79 -10.08 -1.91 -29.16
C PRO A 79 -9.73 -1.91 -27.65
N PRO A 80 -10.47 -1.13 -26.82
CA PRO A 80 -10.21 -1.07 -25.39
C PRO A 80 -10.50 -2.42 -24.72
N THR A 81 -9.51 -2.93 -24.01
CA THR A 81 -9.57 -4.20 -23.27
C THR A 81 -10.06 -4.03 -21.84
N PHE A 82 -10.10 -2.80 -21.34
CA PHE A 82 -10.65 -2.45 -20.04
C PHE A 82 -11.55 -1.22 -20.15
N THR A 83 -12.69 -1.23 -19.46
CA THR A 83 -13.61 -0.09 -19.39
C THR A 83 -13.76 0.34 -17.94
N ILE A 84 -13.73 1.65 -17.72
CA ILE A 84 -13.93 2.26 -16.41
C ILE A 84 -15.33 1.89 -15.86
N PRO A 85 -15.44 1.42 -14.60
CA PRO A 85 -16.73 1.06 -14.01
C PRO A 85 -17.65 2.27 -13.83
N SER A 86 -18.95 2.07 -14.06
CA SER A 86 -19.99 3.02 -13.67
C SER A 86 -20.40 2.82 -12.20
N ALA A 87 -21.11 3.79 -11.62
CA ALA A 87 -21.58 3.68 -10.24
C ALA A 87 -22.48 2.43 -10.07
N GLY A 88 -22.16 1.57 -9.10
CA GLY A 88 -22.87 0.32 -8.85
C GLY A 88 -22.55 -0.83 -9.82
N SER A 89 -21.63 -0.65 -10.77
CA SER A 89 -21.19 -1.71 -11.70
C SER A 89 -19.67 -1.89 -11.63
N PRO A 90 -19.15 -2.68 -10.68
CA PRO A 90 -17.71 -2.87 -10.53
C PRO A 90 -17.10 -3.61 -11.72
N ALA A 91 -15.89 -3.23 -12.12
CA ALA A 91 -15.17 -3.83 -13.23
C ALA A 91 -14.10 -4.80 -12.71
N THR A 92 -13.92 -5.92 -13.40
CA THR A 92 -12.85 -6.88 -13.08
C THR A 92 -11.67 -6.63 -14.02
N LEU A 93 -10.48 -6.44 -13.45
CA LEU A 93 -9.26 -6.35 -14.24
C LEU A 93 -8.81 -7.76 -14.63
N THR A 94 -8.60 -8.01 -15.92
CA THR A 94 -8.00 -9.26 -16.39
C THR A 94 -6.48 -9.12 -16.43
N TYR A 95 -5.79 -9.94 -15.64
CA TYR A 95 -4.33 -9.92 -15.56
C TYR A 95 -3.77 -11.32 -15.30
N THR A 96 -2.50 -11.49 -15.61
CA THR A 96 -1.72 -12.69 -15.26
C THR A 96 -0.62 -12.25 -14.32
N THR A 97 -0.53 -12.90 -13.16
CA THR A 97 0.48 -12.58 -12.14
C THR A 97 1.87 -12.99 -12.66
N PRO A 98 2.86 -12.08 -12.70
CA PRO A 98 4.22 -12.42 -13.10
C PRO A 98 4.86 -13.45 -12.17
N THR A 99 5.77 -14.26 -12.71
CA THR A 99 6.49 -15.27 -11.92
C THR A 99 7.29 -14.63 -10.79
N GLY A 100 7.21 -15.20 -9.59
CA GLY A 100 7.91 -14.70 -8.41
C GLY A 100 7.11 -13.70 -7.56
N PHE A 101 5.93 -13.28 -8.02
CA PHE A 101 5.01 -12.45 -7.25
C PHE A 101 3.73 -13.21 -6.95
N SER A 102 3.11 -12.87 -5.83
CA SER A 102 1.89 -13.50 -5.36
C SER A 102 0.91 -12.44 -4.88
N PHE A 103 0.09 -11.90 -5.77
CA PHE A 103 -0.92 -10.90 -5.43
C PHE A 103 -2.26 -11.17 -6.11
N THR A 104 -3.33 -10.67 -5.49
CA THR A 104 -4.69 -10.68 -6.02
C THR A 104 -5.26 -9.26 -5.99
N ILE A 105 -5.81 -8.83 -7.10
CA ILE A 105 -6.44 -7.52 -7.27
C ILE A 105 -7.96 -7.70 -7.19
N SER A 106 -8.62 -6.91 -6.36
CA SER A 106 -10.08 -6.88 -6.24
C SER A 106 -10.74 -6.30 -7.50
N THR A 107 -12.07 -6.34 -7.55
CA THR A 107 -12.79 -5.54 -8.53
C THR A 107 -12.58 -4.05 -8.28
N ILE A 108 -12.56 -3.29 -9.37
CA ILE A 108 -12.43 -1.83 -9.35
C ILE A 108 -13.85 -1.27 -9.24
N SER A 109 -14.07 -0.42 -8.25
CA SER A 109 -15.37 0.20 -8.00
C SER A 109 -15.29 1.70 -8.04
N ARG A 110 -16.37 2.37 -8.46
CA ARG A 110 -16.47 3.83 -8.41
C ARG A 110 -17.10 4.25 -7.09
N THR A 111 -16.35 4.97 -6.25
CA THR A 111 -16.81 5.42 -4.92
C THR A 111 -17.23 6.89 -4.92
N GLY A 112 -16.78 7.70 -5.89
CA GLY A 112 -17.12 9.12 -5.98
C GLY A 112 -17.29 9.65 -7.41
N SER A 113 -17.45 10.97 -7.55
CA SER A 113 -17.41 11.65 -8.85
C SER A 113 -16.00 11.56 -9.42
N ASN A 114 -15.76 10.55 -10.26
CA ASN A 114 -14.48 10.22 -10.90
C ASN A 114 -13.38 9.66 -9.96
N THR A 115 -13.77 9.15 -8.77
CA THR A 115 -12.85 8.43 -7.87
C THR A 115 -13.12 6.94 -7.95
N TYR A 116 -12.07 6.16 -8.18
CA TYR A 116 -12.09 4.71 -8.31
C TYR A 116 -11.21 4.09 -7.24
N THR A 117 -11.69 2.99 -6.68
CA THR A 117 -10.98 2.23 -5.65
C THR A 117 -10.80 0.79 -6.07
N PHE A 118 -9.68 0.22 -5.66
CA PHE A 118 -9.44 -1.22 -5.68
C PHE A 118 -8.48 -1.58 -4.55
N THR A 119 -8.43 -2.87 -4.23
CA THR A 119 -7.54 -3.43 -3.23
C THR A 119 -6.60 -4.42 -3.90
N SER A 120 -5.30 -4.27 -3.66
CA SER A 120 -4.28 -5.27 -3.99
C SER A 120 -3.91 -6.03 -2.73
N THR A 121 -4.06 -7.36 -2.76
CA THR A 121 -3.74 -8.26 -1.65
C THR A 121 -2.54 -9.13 -2.03
N GLY A 122 -1.40 -8.91 -1.39
CA GLY A 122 -0.23 -9.75 -1.49
C GLY A 122 -0.34 -10.96 -0.56
N ASN A 123 0.07 -12.13 -1.07
CA ASN A 123 -0.01 -13.41 -0.38
C ASN A 123 1.40 -13.98 -0.21
N GLY A 124 1.96 -13.77 0.97
CA GLY A 124 3.24 -14.32 1.38
C GLY A 124 3.15 -15.76 1.91
N PRO A 125 4.31 -16.40 2.17
CA PRO A 125 4.37 -17.72 2.79
C PRO A 125 3.65 -17.78 4.14
N ASN A 126 3.21 -18.97 4.55
CA ASN A 126 2.53 -19.21 5.84
C ASN A 126 1.22 -18.42 6.04
N ASN A 127 0.45 -18.19 4.98
CA ASN A 127 -0.79 -17.41 4.99
C ASN A 127 -0.60 -15.95 5.45
N ALA A 128 0.61 -15.39 5.33
CA ALA A 128 0.82 -13.98 5.54
C ALA A 128 0.13 -13.20 4.41
N GLN A 129 -0.72 -12.23 4.76
CA GLN A 129 -1.42 -11.40 3.80
C GLN A 129 -1.23 -9.93 4.16
N ALA A 130 -1.07 -9.11 3.12
CA ALA A 130 -1.07 -7.66 3.23
C ALA A 130 -1.99 -7.11 2.15
N ALA A 131 -2.87 -6.19 2.53
CA ALA A 131 -3.80 -5.55 1.62
C ALA A 131 -3.50 -4.06 1.54
N ILE A 132 -3.42 -3.53 0.32
CA ILE A 132 -3.23 -2.12 0.03
C ILE A 132 -4.47 -1.65 -0.72
N GLU A 133 -5.20 -0.71 -0.13
CA GLU A 133 -6.31 -0.03 -0.79
C GLU A 133 -5.78 1.19 -1.56
N VAL A 134 -6.17 1.30 -2.82
CA VAL A 134 -5.75 2.35 -3.72
C VAL A 134 -6.96 3.12 -4.16
N SER A 135 -6.88 4.44 -4.06
CA SER A 135 -7.87 5.38 -4.59
C SER A 135 -7.23 6.24 -5.66
N PHE A 136 -7.76 6.21 -6.87
CA PHE A 136 -7.24 6.95 -8.01
C PHE A 136 -8.35 7.72 -8.72
N LYS A 137 -7.96 8.79 -9.42
CA LYS A 137 -8.85 9.57 -10.27
C LYS A 137 -8.31 9.53 -11.69
N ARG A 138 -9.22 9.52 -12.66
CA ARG A 138 -8.83 9.69 -14.05
C ARG A 138 -8.70 11.17 -14.34
N ASP A 139 -7.55 11.61 -14.84
CA ASP A 139 -7.43 12.99 -15.31
C ASP A 139 -8.39 13.26 -16.46
N SER A 140 -8.99 14.46 -16.46
CA SER A 140 -9.86 14.87 -17.54
C SER A 140 -9.05 14.96 -18.83
N THR A 141 -9.58 14.36 -19.89
CA THR A 141 -8.97 14.41 -21.24
C THR A 141 -9.02 15.82 -21.83
N ILE A 142 -9.87 16.70 -21.29
CA ILE A 142 -10.02 18.09 -21.70
C ILE A 142 -9.88 18.95 -20.44
N ASN A 143 -8.77 19.68 -20.35
CA ASN A 143 -8.50 20.64 -19.28
C ASN A 143 -8.57 22.11 -19.75
N TYR A 144 -8.64 22.32 -21.05
CA TYR A 144 -8.74 23.65 -21.64
C TYR A 144 -10.19 23.97 -22.01
N ALA A 145 -10.60 25.19 -21.69
CA ALA A 145 -11.84 25.79 -22.16
C ALA A 145 -11.90 25.91 -23.68
N ALA A 146 -10.76 26.23 -24.29
CA ALA A 146 -10.55 26.24 -25.74
C ALA A 146 -9.11 25.84 -26.03
N PHE A 147 -8.92 24.90 -26.96
CA PHE A 147 -7.60 24.48 -27.42
C PHE A 147 -7.54 24.47 -28.94
N GLY A 148 -6.58 25.19 -29.52
CA GLY A 148 -6.34 25.24 -30.96
C GLY A 148 -5.03 24.53 -31.33
N ASP A 149 -5.01 23.78 -32.43
CA ASP A 149 -3.77 23.14 -32.89
C ASP A 149 -2.74 24.19 -33.34
N GLU A 150 -3.11 25.13 -34.21
CA GLU A 150 -2.20 26.17 -34.70
C GLU A 150 -2.37 27.54 -34.01
N SER A 151 -3.62 27.99 -33.80
CA SER A 151 -3.88 29.23 -33.07
C SER A 151 -5.23 29.23 -32.35
N VAL A 152 -5.38 30.11 -31.37
CA VAL A 152 -6.66 30.52 -30.77
C VAL A 152 -6.78 32.04 -30.81
N ASP A 153 -7.72 32.53 -31.62
CA ASP A 153 -8.04 33.96 -31.75
C ASP A 153 -9.40 34.27 -31.12
N ASN A 154 -9.40 34.96 -29.98
CA ASN A 154 -10.62 35.45 -29.34
C ASN A 154 -10.78 36.96 -29.57
N GLN A 155 -11.82 37.32 -30.33
CA GLN A 155 -12.19 38.71 -30.62
C GLN A 155 -13.55 39.01 -29.98
N GLY A 156 -13.56 39.81 -28.92
CA GLY A 156 -14.78 40.18 -28.19
C GLY A 156 -14.89 39.52 -26.81
N SER A 157 -16.10 39.48 -26.25
CA SER A 157 -16.37 38.86 -24.95
C SER A 157 -16.84 37.42 -25.14
N SER A 158 -16.12 36.44 -24.61
CA SER A 158 -16.54 35.04 -24.55
C SER A 158 -16.70 34.57 -23.11
N SER A 159 -17.65 33.67 -22.88
CA SER A 159 -17.85 33.01 -21.58
C SER A 159 -17.79 31.50 -21.76
N VAL A 160 -17.08 30.82 -20.86
CA VAL A 160 -16.92 29.37 -20.86
C VAL A 160 -17.74 28.80 -19.72
N LYS A 161 -18.40 27.66 -19.96
CA LYS A 161 -19.19 26.95 -18.95
C LYS A 161 -18.83 25.47 -18.99
N SER A 162 -18.54 24.89 -17.82
CA SER A 162 -18.42 23.45 -17.68
C SER A 162 -19.79 22.79 -17.84
N TYR A 163 -19.88 21.76 -18.67
CA TYR A 163 -21.10 20.99 -18.88
C TYR A 163 -21.08 19.72 -18.03
N GLU A 164 -22.07 19.57 -17.15
CA GLU A 164 -22.38 18.30 -16.49
C GLU A 164 -23.38 17.54 -17.37
N HIS A 165 -23.04 16.33 -17.82
CA HIS A 165 -23.85 15.56 -18.77
C HIS A 165 -25.01 14.79 -18.13
N THR A 166 -25.31 15.04 -16.85
CA THR A 166 -26.41 14.38 -16.14
C THR A 166 -27.75 14.95 -16.61
N PRO A 167 -28.64 14.14 -17.22
CA PRO A 167 -29.92 14.63 -17.75
C PRO A 167 -30.78 15.29 -16.66
N GLY A 168 -31.24 16.52 -16.90
CA GLY A 168 -32.16 17.24 -16.00
C GLY A 168 -31.51 18.14 -14.94
N MET A 169 -30.17 18.19 -14.85
CA MET A 169 -29.49 19.19 -14.01
C MET A 169 -29.22 20.49 -14.79
N THR A 170 -29.89 21.56 -14.39
CA THR A 170 -29.53 22.93 -14.79
C THR A 170 -28.63 23.51 -13.71
N LEU A 171 -27.35 23.75 -14.04
CA LEU A 171 -26.44 24.40 -13.11
C LEU A 171 -26.91 25.85 -12.85
N PRO A 172 -27.07 26.28 -11.57
CA PRO A 172 -27.47 27.63 -11.27
C PRO A 172 -26.38 28.63 -11.73
N PRO A 173 -26.75 29.90 -12.01
CA PRO A 173 -25.83 30.92 -12.53
C PRO A 173 -24.65 31.29 -11.60
N THR A 174 -24.54 30.66 -10.44
CA THR A 174 -23.50 30.89 -9.43
C THR A 174 -22.53 29.73 -9.29
N SER A 175 -22.70 28.63 -10.04
CA SER A 175 -21.82 27.45 -10.00
C SER A 175 -20.57 27.57 -10.87
N PHE A 176 -20.17 28.78 -11.25
CA PHE A 176 -18.98 29.04 -12.04
C PHE A 176 -17.79 29.27 -11.11
N THR A 177 -16.70 28.55 -11.30
CA THR A 177 -15.41 28.86 -10.66
C THR A 177 -14.82 30.16 -11.21
N GLY A 178 -15.27 30.60 -12.40
CA GLY A 178 -14.73 31.78 -13.10
C GLY A 178 -13.41 31.50 -13.83
N ASP A 179 -12.86 30.29 -13.65
CA ASP A 179 -11.57 29.88 -14.18
C ASP A 179 -11.76 28.99 -15.42
N GLY A 180 -11.05 29.30 -16.48
CA GLY A 180 -11.05 28.52 -17.71
C GLY A 180 -9.81 28.83 -18.55
N ASP A 181 -9.00 27.80 -18.77
CA ASP A 181 -7.71 27.96 -19.46
C ASP A 181 -7.90 27.89 -20.98
N VAL A 182 -7.26 28.81 -21.71
CA VAL A 182 -7.20 28.75 -23.18
C VAL A 182 -5.77 28.43 -23.61
N GLY A 183 -5.61 27.57 -24.61
CA GLY A 183 -4.29 27.11 -25.05
C GLY A 183 -4.21 26.88 -26.55
N SER A 184 -2.99 26.88 -27.09
CA SER A 184 -2.72 26.44 -28.46
C SER A 184 -1.32 25.82 -28.55
N ASN A 185 -1.05 24.96 -29.54
CA ASN A 185 0.35 24.57 -29.83
C ASN A 185 1.14 25.69 -30.51
N GLY A 186 0.46 26.68 -31.11
CA GLY A 186 1.08 27.89 -31.66
C GLY A 186 0.69 29.14 -30.87
N ASP A 187 -0.08 30.05 -31.49
CA ASP A 187 -0.34 31.37 -30.92
C ASP A 187 -1.69 31.46 -30.19
N VAL A 188 -1.69 32.12 -29.03
CA VAL A 188 -2.94 32.48 -28.31
C VAL A 188 -3.09 34.00 -28.32
N THR A 189 -4.07 34.50 -29.05
CA THR A 189 -4.36 35.93 -29.17
C THR A 189 -5.72 36.26 -28.55
N ILE A 190 -5.68 37.06 -27.47
CA ILE A 190 -6.88 37.58 -26.81
C ILE A 190 -6.90 39.10 -26.98
N LYS A 191 -7.84 39.61 -27.78
CA LYS A 191 -7.94 41.05 -28.08
C LYS A 191 -9.29 41.59 -27.64
N SER A 192 -9.27 42.51 -26.67
CA SER A 192 -10.42 43.37 -26.37
C SER A 192 -10.30 44.64 -27.22
N ARG A 193 -11.18 44.78 -28.22
CA ARG A 193 -11.28 46.02 -28.99
C ARG A 193 -11.96 47.07 -28.12
N ARG A 194 -11.18 47.93 -27.47
CA ARG A 194 -11.69 49.22 -26.98
C ARG A 194 -11.86 50.13 -28.19
N TYR A 195 -13.09 50.61 -28.37
CA TYR A 195 -13.34 51.81 -29.17
C TYR A 195 -12.69 53.01 -28.50
#